data_AF-A0A7M3YWX8-F1
#
_entry.id   AF-A0A7M3YWX8-F1
#
_cell.length_a   1.000
_cell.length_b   1.000
_cell.length_c   1.000
_cell.angle_alpha   90.00
_cell.angle_beta   90.00
_cell.angle_gamma   90.00
#
_symmetry.space_group_name_H-M   'P 1'
#
loop_
_entity.id
_entity.type
_entity.pdbx_description
1 polymer ?
#
loop_
_entity_poly.entity_id
_entity_poly.type
_entity_poly.pdbx_seq_one_letter_code
_entity_poly.pdbx_strand_id
1 'polypeptide(L)' 'MQTTIRSASEEDFPLRSNFVGYHEEGQLSKPEDVAAALLPLITEHTLEQSGQRFDVRDL' A
#
# COMPACT_ATOMS: atom_id res chain seq x y z
N MET A 1 -2.34 -5.67 11.99
CA MET A 1 -1.35 -4.59 11.77
C MET A 1 -2.01 -3.22 11.68
N GLN A 2 -2.87 -2.97 10.69
CA GLN A 2 -3.58 -1.69 10.49
C GLN A 2 -4.35 -1.19 11.73
N THR A 3 -5.14 -2.07 12.37
CA THR A 3 -5.85 -1.76 13.63
C THR A 3 -4.91 -1.41 14.77
N THR A 4 -3.79 -2.12 14.90
CA THR A 4 -2.78 -1.88 15.94
C THR A 4 -2.17 -0.48 15.81
N ILE A 5 -1.82 -0.06 14.59
CA ILE A 5 -1.23 1.25 14.31
C ILE A 5 -2.25 2.37 14.55
N ARG A 6 -3.51 2.19 14.11
CA ARG A 6 -4.59 3.16 14.38
C ARG A 6 -4.94 3.29 15.87
N SER A 7 -4.57 2.31 16.69
CA SER A 7 -4.77 2.33 18.15
C SER A 7 -3.53 2.75 18.95
N ALA A 8 -2.38 2.97 18.32
CA ALA A 8 -1.14 3.37 19.00
C ALA A 8 -1.24 4.78 19.62
N SER A 9 -0.38 5.14 20.56
CA SER A 9 -0.30 6.54 21.02
C SER A 9 0.33 7.42 19.93
N GLU A 10 0.10 8.73 19.97
CA GLU A 10 0.81 9.67 19.09
C GLU A 10 2.31 9.77 19.43
N GLU A 11 2.70 9.44 20.67
CA GLU A 11 4.11 9.35 21.07
C GLU A 11 4.82 8.20 20.33
N ASP A 12 4.18 7.03 20.28
CA ASP A 12 4.71 5.85 19.58
C ASP A 12 4.59 5.96 18.05
N PHE A 13 3.61 6.73 17.58
CA PHE A 13 3.38 6.94 16.16
C PHE A 13 2.86 8.37 15.87
N PRO A 14 3.78 9.34 15.70
CA PRO A 14 3.43 10.75 15.50
C PRO A 14 2.53 11.03 14.28
N LEU A 15 2.53 10.13 13.28
CA LEU A 15 1.70 10.23 12.08
C LEU A 15 0.34 9.52 12.23
N ARG A 16 -0.06 9.12 13.44
CA ARG A 16 -1.31 8.39 13.69
C ARG A 16 -2.51 9.09 13.10
N SER A 17 -2.65 10.40 13.29
CA SER A 17 -3.79 11.17 12.79
C SER A 17 -3.94 11.03 11.27
N ASN A 18 -2.85 11.21 10.52
CA ASN A 18 -2.85 11.03 9.07
C ASN A 18 -3.24 9.59 8.68
N PHE A 19 -2.72 8.61 9.41
CA PHE A 19 -2.96 7.18 9.12
C PHE A 19 -4.40 6.74 9.40
N VAL A 20 -5.04 7.35 10.40
CA VAL A 20 -6.49 7.20 10.65
C VAL A 20 -7.27 7.89 9.52
N GLY A 21 -6.88 9.11 9.15
CA GLY A 21 -7.49 9.88 8.07
C GLY A 21 -7.51 9.13 6.74
N TYR A 22 -6.42 8.47 6.34
CA TYR A 22 -6.38 7.65 5.13
C TYR A 22 -7.48 6.59 5.07
N HIS A 23 -7.83 6.00 6.22
CA HIS A 23 -8.89 5.01 6.31
C HIS A 23 -10.28 5.65 6.32
N GLU A 24 -10.50 6.69 7.13
CA GLU A 24 -11.80 7.35 7.26
C GLU A 24 -12.22 8.10 5.99
N GLU A 25 -11.25 8.66 5.27
CA GLU A 25 -11.46 9.38 4.00
C GLU A 25 -11.49 8.44 2.79
N GLY A 26 -11.36 7.13 2.98
CA GLY A 26 -11.42 6.14 1.90
C GLY A 26 -10.24 6.20 0.92
N GLN A 27 -9.08 6.68 1.37
CA GLN A 27 -7.87 6.84 0.54
C GLN A 27 -7.01 5.56 0.49
N LEU A 28 -7.37 4.51 1.21
CA LEU A 28 -6.70 3.21 1.17
C LEU A 28 -7.24 2.35 0.03
N SER A 29 -6.34 1.88 -0.85
CA SER A 29 -6.68 0.89 -1.86
C SER A 29 -7.13 -0.43 -1.24
N LYS A 30 -8.04 -1.14 -1.91
CA LYS A 30 -8.43 -2.48 -1.47
C LYS A 30 -7.31 -3.48 -1.79
N PRO A 31 -7.07 -4.47 -0.91
CA PRO A 31 -6.04 -5.47 -1.14
C PRO A 31 -6.21 -6.23 -2.46
N GLU A 32 -7.47 -6.50 -2.86
CA GLU A 32 -7.79 -7.23 -4.08
C GLU A 32 -7.40 -6.45 -5.33
N ASP A 33 -7.63 -5.12 -5.32
CA ASP A 33 -7.28 -4.23 -6.43
C ASP A 33 -5.75 -4.16 -6.61
N VAL A 34 -5.02 -4.06 -5.49
CA VAL A 34 -3.54 -4.08 -5.49
C VAL A 34 -3.00 -5.42 -5.99
N ALA A 35 -3.56 -6.54 -5.54
CA ALA A 35 -3.14 -7.86 -5.97
C ALA A 35 -3.37 -8.08 -7.47
N ALA A 36 -4.52 -7.61 -7.99
CA ALA A 36 -4.81 -7.67 -9.42
C ALA A 36 -3.82 -6.84 -10.25
N ALA A 37 -3.44 -5.64 -9.78
CA ALA A 37 -2.46 -4.79 -10.46
C ALA A 37 -1.04 -5.41 -10.47
N LEU A 38 -0.65 -6.10 -9.39
CA LEU A 38 0.67 -6.72 -9.27
C LEU A 38 0.80 -8.03 -10.04
N LEU A 39 -0.29 -8.78 -10.22
CA LEU A 39 -0.28 -10.10 -10.85
C LEU A 39 0.47 -10.15 -12.20
N PRO A 40 0.16 -9.30 -13.20
CA PRO A 40 0.84 -9.34 -14.49
C PRO A 40 2.33 -9.01 -14.40
N LEU A 41 2.76 -8.16 -13.47
CA LEU A 41 4.19 -7.88 -13.25
C LEU A 41 4.97 -9.12 -12.81
N ILE A 42 4.30 -10.06 -12.14
CA ILE A 42 4.95 -11.29 -11.65
C ILE A 42 4.86 -12.38 -12.72
N THR A 43 3.73 -12.49 -13.42
CA THR A 43 3.47 -13.60 -14.35
C THR A 43 3.94 -13.33 -15.78
N GLU A 44 4.07 -12.06 -16.16
CA GLU A 44 4.39 -11.64 -17.53
C GLU A 44 5.69 -10.82 -17.63
N HIS A 45 6.42 -10.65 -16.52
CA HIS A 45 7.70 -9.94 -16.51
C HIS A 45 8.71 -10.55 -17.49
N THR A 46 9.39 -9.69 -18.25
CA THR A 46 10.53 -10.07 -19.09
C THR A 46 11.88 -9.81 -18.41
N LEU A 47 12.94 -10.46 -18.90
CA LEU A 47 14.31 -10.26 -18.38
C LEU A 47 14.77 -8.80 -18.47
N GLU A 48 14.35 -8.07 -19.50
CA GLU A 48 14.65 -6.65 -19.71
C GLU A 48 14.01 -5.75 -18.63
N GLN A 49 12.94 -6.21 -17.99
CA GLN A 49 12.26 -5.51 -16.91
C GLN A 49 12.83 -5.87 -15.52
N SER A 50 13.79 -6.79 -15.45
CA SER A 50 14.38 -7.23 -14.20
C SER A 50 15.16 -6.11 -13.51
N GLY A 51 14.94 -5.94 -12.21
CA GLY A 51 15.55 -4.88 -11.41
C GLY A 51 14.85 -3.52 -11.50
N GLN A 52 13.78 -3.40 -12.30
CA GLN A 52 12.95 -2.19 -12.31
C GLN A 52 12.11 -2.09 -11.03
N ARG A 53 11.86 -0.84 -10.60
CA ARG A 53 11.00 -0.53 -9.47
C ARG A 53 9.64 -0.07 -10.01
N PHE A 54 8.60 -0.72 -9.53
CA PHE A 54 7.21 -0.36 -9.80
C PHE A 54 6.54 0.14 -8.52
N ASP A 55 5.65 1.11 -8.66
CA ASP A 55 4.79 1.60 -7.58
C ASP A 55 3.35 1.36 -8.01
N VAL A 56 2.53 0.73 -7.16
CA VAL A 56 1.14 0.39 -7.50
C VAL A 56 0.27 1.61 -7.81
N ARG A 57 0.67 2.80 -7.37
CA ARG A 57 -0.02 4.06 -7.72
C ARG A 57 0.23 4.48 -9.16
N ASP A 58 1.30 3.97 -9.76
CA ASP A 58 1.77 4.29 -11.11
C ASP A 58 1.62 3.10 -12.08
N LEU A 59 0.92 2.04 -11.67
CA LEU A 59 0.63 0.83 -12.46
C LEU A 59 -0.65 0.93 -13.28
#